data_AF-A0A1V3RWU3-F1
#
_entry.id   AF-A0A1V3RWU3-F1
#
_cell.length_a   1.000
_cell.length_b   1.000
_cell.length_c   1.000
_cell.angle_alpha   90.00
_cell.angle_beta   90.00
_cell.angle_gamma   90.00
#
_symmetry.space_group_name_H-M   'P 1'
#
loop_
_entity.id
_entity.type
_entity.pdbx_description
1 polymer ?
#
loop_
_entity_poly.entity_id
_entity_poly.type
_entity_poly.pdbx_seq_one_letter_code
_entity_poly.pdbx_strand_id
1 'polypeptide(L)'
;MPDFSLLDWAITLLIAQAILGALDTLYHHELTVALPYRHSARLELSIHALRSCFYGILFLGMAHLAFEGTWAIVIALLFALEIGLTLWDFVVEDRSRKLPAIERIMHTVLAVNGGAFFALYGVQLAQWASLPTGLSAIDLGWRGWLLTLFAIGVTASGIRDGLAALRMQRAGKPANPFAGGAYKRVLVTGGTGFIGETLVNQLLDAGHTVSVLARDPLKAAYLFDGRARCLRSLGKLGHDETFDVVINLAGAPVAGPRWSPARQAQLIASRVNTTEALMTWLKNARHKPTLWIQASAVGFYGVRDASESLDESAAQGDGFMAELCVRWEASARPATELGVRQVVMRLGVVFGPGGALLPLLIPFRLGFGGRMGDGRQIMSWVHRDDVIQVIARAFDDESLSGTYNLVAPETVSQALFAESVGKVLKRPVWFHIPAAPVRALAGEMAQLFFDGQRVLPSRLVEAGYTFRYPTLDAALRDLA
;
A
#
# COMPACT_ATOMS: atom_id res chain seq x y z
N MET A 1 40.14 -30.26 10.51
CA MET A 1 38.96 -29.76 9.80
C MET A 1 38.95 -30.44 8.44
N PRO A 2 37.85 -31.01 7.94
CA PRO A 2 37.85 -31.58 6.60
C PRO A 2 38.18 -30.47 5.58
N ASP A 3 39.09 -30.75 4.64
CA ASP A 3 39.47 -29.83 3.58
C ASP A 3 38.32 -29.71 2.59
N PHE A 4 37.51 -28.66 2.73
CA PHE A 4 36.42 -28.36 1.80
C PHE A 4 37.00 -27.80 0.49
N SER A 5 36.54 -28.34 -0.64
CA SER A 5 36.87 -27.79 -1.96
C SER A 5 36.20 -26.43 -2.17
N LEU A 6 36.69 -25.64 -3.13
CA LEU A 6 36.03 -24.38 -3.54
C LEU A 6 34.57 -24.60 -3.95
N LEU A 7 34.29 -25.72 -4.62
CA LEU A 7 32.94 -26.13 -4.99
C LEU A 7 32.06 -26.38 -3.75
N ASP A 8 32.59 -27.02 -2.70
CA ASP A 8 31.82 -27.26 -1.47
C ASP A 8 31.38 -25.98 -0.78
N TRP A 9 32.27 -24.98 -0.73
CA TRP A 9 31.95 -23.67 -0.18
C TRP A 9 30.92 -22.94 -1.05
N ALA A 10 31.08 -22.96 -2.37
CA ALA A 10 30.10 -22.39 -3.29
C ALA A 10 28.70 -23.02 -3.10
N ILE A 11 28.60 -24.35 -3.05
CA ILE A 11 27.32 -25.04 -2.83
C ILE A 11 26.71 -24.70 -1.46
N THR A 12 27.54 -24.54 -0.42
CA THR A 12 27.06 -24.13 0.91
C THR A 12 26.46 -22.73 0.88
N LEU A 13 27.13 -21.78 0.22
CA LEU A 13 26.60 -20.42 0.03
C LEU A 13 25.33 -20.42 -0.83
N LEU A 14 25.24 -21.29 -1.85
CA LEU A 14 24.04 -21.43 -2.68
C LEU A 14 22.85 -21.95 -1.88
N ILE A 15 23.05 -22.93 -0.99
CA ILE A 15 22.01 -23.42 -0.08
C ILE A 15 21.55 -22.30 0.86
N ALA A 16 22.49 -21.56 1.45
CA ALA A 16 22.15 -20.41 2.28
C ALA A 16 21.36 -19.34 1.49
N GLN A 17 21.76 -19.07 0.24
CA GLN A 17 21.07 -18.15 -0.66
C GLN A 17 19.64 -18.62 -0.93
N ALA A 18 19.43 -19.91 -1.20
CA ALA A 18 18.13 -20.48 -1.46
C ALA A 18 17.20 -20.38 -0.24
N ILE A 19 17.71 -20.63 0.96
CA ILE A 19 16.95 -20.50 2.21
C ILE A 19 16.53 -19.04 2.43
N LEU A 20 17.48 -18.09 2.30
CA LEU A 20 17.21 -16.66 2.46
C LEU A 20 16.20 -16.16 1.41
N GLY A 21 16.36 -16.56 0.15
CA GLY A 21 15.44 -16.19 -0.94
C GLY A 21 14.03 -16.77 -0.75
N ALA A 22 13.93 -18.00 -0.23
CA ALA A 22 12.64 -18.59 0.13
C ALA A 22 11.96 -17.84 1.28
N LEU A 23 12.72 -17.46 2.32
CA LEU A 23 12.20 -16.65 3.43
C LEU A 23 11.73 -15.28 2.95
N ASP A 24 12.48 -14.65 2.06
CA ASP A 24 12.13 -13.35 1.48
C ASP A 24 10.83 -13.42 0.65
N THR A 25 10.71 -14.43 -0.20
CA THR A 25 9.49 -14.73 -0.97
C THR A 25 8.28 -14.94 -0.06
N LEU A 26 8.41 -15.80 0.95
CA LEU A 26 7.30 -16.14 1.85
C LEU A 26 6.92 -14.99 2.77
N TYR A 27 7.91 -14.30 3.35
CA TYR A 27 7.65 -13.25 4.34
C TYR A 27 7.29 -11.92 3.69
N HIS A 28 8.16 -11.40 2.83
CA HIS A 28 7.94 -10.09 2.24
C HIS A 28 6.91 -10.15 1.12
N HIS A 29 7.16 -10.95 0.09
CA HIS A 29 6.33 -10.94 -1.12
C HIS A 29 4.93 -11.56 -0.91
N GLU A 30 4.82 -12.63 -0.11
CA GLU A 30 3.54 -13.30 0.14
C GLU A 30 2.81 -12.80 1.39
N LEU A 31 3.45 -12.85 2.56
CA LEU A 31 2.77 -12.54 3.83
C LEU A 31 2.55 -11.05 4.06
N THR A 32 3.52 -10.19 3.75
CA THR A 32 3.37 -8.75 4.00
C THR A 32 2.77 -8.01 2.81
N VAL A 33 3.24 -8.26 1.60
CA VAL A 33 2.82 -7.51 0.41
C VAL A 33 1.67 -8.18 -0.34
N ALA A 34 1.60 -9.52 -0.29
CA ALA A 34 0.65 -10.32 -1.07
C ALA A 34 0.65 -9.93 -2.57
N LEU A 35 1.86 -9.84 -3.16
CA LEU A 35 2.05 -9.36 -4.54
C LEU A 35 1.15 -10.02 -5.59
N PRO A 36 0.89 -11.34 -5.57
CA PRO A 36 0.02 -12.00 -6.54
C PRO A 36 -1.42 -11.46 -6.59
N TYR A 37 -1.86 -10.74 -5.57
CA TYR A 37 -3.20 -10.16 -5.46
C TYR A 37 -3.21 -8.65 -5.68
N ARG A 38 -2.05 -8.02 -5.89
CA ARG A 38 -1.95 -6.57 -6.12
C ARG A 38 -2.00 -6.25 -7.61
N HIS A 39 -3.09 -5.62 -8.07
CA HIS A 39 -3.31 -5.27 -9.48
C HIS A 39 -2.16 -4.50 -10.17
N SER A 40 -1.35 -3.75 -9.41
CA SER A 40 -0.20 -3.00 -9.95
C SER A 40 1.10 -3.81 -10.03
N ALA A 41 1.17 -5.03 -9.49
CA ALA A 41 2.38 -5.82 -9.34
C ALA A 41 2.73 -6.68 -10.57
N ARG A 42 2.01 -6.53 -11.69
CA ARG A 42 2.19 -7.38 -12.89
C ARG A 42 3.65 -7.46 -13.37
N LEU A 43 4.33 -6.32 -13.45
CA LEU A 43 5.72 -6.27 -13.94
C LEU A 43 6.66 -7.00 -12.98
N GLU A 44 6.53 -6.72 -11.68
CA GLU A 44 7.29 -7.35 -10.59
C GLU A 44 7.08 -8.88 -10.61
N LEU A 45 5.83 -9.35 -10.67
CA LEU A 45 5.51 -10.79 -10.78
C LEU A 45 6.07 -11.43 -12.06
N SER A 46 6.09 -10.70 -13.18
CA SER A 46 6.64 -11.22 -14.44
C SER A 46 8.16 -11.38 -14.34
N ILE A 47 8.85 -10.44 -13.69
CA ILE A 47 10.30 -10.51 -13.43
C ILE A 47 10.59 -11.66 -12.47
N HIS A 48 9.82 -11.81 -11.38
CA HIS A 48 9.97 -12.92 -10.44
C HIS A 48 9.76 -14.28 -11.10
N ALA A 49 8.74 -14.41 -11.94
CA ALA A 49 8.47 -15.64 -12.69
C ALA A 49 9.65 -16.01 -13.60
N LEU A 50 10.19 -15.03 -14.33
CA LEU A 50 11.34 -15.24 -15.20
C LEU A 50 12.60 -15.62 -14.41
N ARG A 51 12.92 -14.89 -13.33
CA ARG A 51 14.05 -15.20 -12.43
C ARG A 51 13.91 -16.61 -11.84
N SER A 52 12.72 -16.98 -11.39
CA SER A 52 12.44 -18.30 -10.81
C SER A 52 12.67 -19.44 -11.80
N CYS A 53 12.34 -19.26 -13.09
CA CYS A 53 12.67 -20.26 -14.11
C CYS A 53 14.18 -20.46 -14.25
N PHE A 54 14.97 -19.39 -14.24
CA PHE A 54 16.42 -19.49 -14.29
C PHE A 54 17.01 -20.17 -13.05
N TYR A 55 16.55 -19.80 -11.85
CA TYR A 55 16.97 -20.47 -10.62
C TYR A 55 16.59 -21.95 -10.60
N GLY A 56 15.42 -22.33 -11.11
CA GLY A 56 15.02 -23.74 -11.23
C GLY A 56 16.01 -24.55 -12.06
N ILE A 57 16.40 -24.03 -13.23
CA ILE A 57 17.40 -24.65 -14.11
C ILE A 57 18.76 -24.72 -13.43
N LEU A 58 19.21 -23.62 -12.82
CA LEU A 58 20.51 -23.53 -12.16
C LEU A 58 20.60 -24.48 -10.97
N PHE A 59 19.62 -24.50 -10.06
CA PHE A 59 19.63 -25.39 -8.90
C PHE A 59 19.62 -26.86 -9.32
N LEU A 60 18.77 -27.24 -10.29
CA LEU A 60 18.70 -28.63 -10.74
C LEU A 60 19.98 -29.07 -11.46
N GLY A 61 20.54 -28.19 -12.30
CA GLY A 61 21.78 -28.46 -13.00
C GLY A 61 22.96 -28.58 -12.04
N MET A 62 23.14 -27.61 -11.14
CA MET A 62 24.22 -27.60 -10.15
C MET A 62 24.10 -28.70 -9.09
N ALA A 63 22.90 -29.26 -8.91
CA ALA A 63 22.69 -30.36 -7.97
C ALA A 63 23.40 -31.65 -8.42
N HIS A 64 23.50 -31.88 -9.74
CA HIS A 64 23.85 -33.19 -10.31
C HIS A 64 24.86 -33.14 -11.45
N LEU A 65 25.20 -31.97 -11.98
CA LEU A 65 26.07 -31.83 -13.16
C LEU A 65 27.28 -30.93 -12.92
N ALA A 66 28.42 -31.33 -13.46
CA ALA A 66 29.54 -30.45 -13.75
C ALA A 66 29.47 -30.02 -15.23
N PHE A 67 29.66 -28.72 -15.46
CA PHE A 67 29.49 -28.08 -16.76
C PHE A 67 30.86 -27.85 -17.39
N GLU A 68 31.30 -28.76 -18.24
CA GLU A 68 32.66 -28.76 -18.81
C GLU A 68 32.70 -28.12 -20.20
N GLY A 69 33.81 -27.45 -20.52
CA GLY A 69 34.03 -26.76 -21.79
C GLY A 69 32.99 -25.68 -22.06
N THR A 70 32.32 -25.72 -23.22
CA THR A 70 31.36 -24.67 -23.59
C THR A 70 30.16 -24.57 -22.65
N TRP A 71 29.79 -25.65 -21.97
CA TRP A 71 28.70 -25.62 -20.99
C TRP A 71 29.03 -24.72 -19.80
N ALA A 72 30.30 -24.65 -19.38
CA ALA A 72 30.73 -23.71 -18.34
C ALA A 72 30.44 -22.25 -18.74
N ILE A 73 30.69 -21.92 -20.00
CA ILE A 73 30.45 -20.58 -20.56
C ILE A 73 28.95 -20.28 -20.61
N VAL A 74 28.13 -21.24 -21.04
CA VAL A 74 26.66 -21.10 -21.05
C VAL A 74 26.12 -20.81 -19.65
N ILE A 75 26.59 -21.53 -18.64
CA ILE A 75 26.19 -21.30 -17.25
C ILE A 75 26.69 -19.95 -16.72
N ALA A 76 27.92 -19.55 -17.08
CA ALA A 76 28.44 -18.23 -16.71
C ALA A 76 27.59 -17.09 -17.32
N LEU A 77 27.18 -17.22 -18.58
CA LEU A 77 26.26 -16.29 -19.25
C LEU A 77 24.88 -16.27 -18.59
N LEU A 78 24.38 -17.44 -18.16
CA LEU A 78 23.10 -17.55 -17.46
C LEU A 78 23.14 -16.82 -16.11
N PHE A 79 24.25 -16.93 -15.36
CA PHE A 79 24.46 -16.16 -14.14
C PHE A 79 24.58 -14.65 -14.41
N ALA A 80 25.29 -14.24 -15.47
CA ALA A 80 25.38 -12.83 -15.82
C ALA A 80 23.99 -12.23 -16.15
N LEU A 81 23.14 -12.98 -16.86
CA LEU A 81 21.76 -12.60 -17.11
C LEU A 81 20.95 -12.50 -15.81
N GLU A 82 21.09 -13.49 -14.92
CA GLU A 82 20.41 -13.50 -13.63
C GLU A 82 20.81 -12.31 -12.75
N ILE A 83 22.10 -11.97 -12.68
CA ILE A 83 22.59 -10.76 -11.99
C ILE A 83 21.94 -9.50 -12.58
N GLY A 84 21.88 -9.40 -13.91
CA GLY A 84 21.22 -8.29 -14.60
C GLY A 84 19.73 -8.19 -14.25
N LEU A 85 19.01 -9.31 -14.22
CA LEU A 85 17.61 -9.37 -13.81
C LEU A 85 17.41 -8.99 -12.34
N THR A 86 18.29 -9.44 -11.45
CA THR A 86 18.24 -9.10 -10.02
C THR A 86 18.48 -7.61 -9.79
N LEU A 87 19.42 -7.00 -10.52
CA LEU A 87 19.63 -5.56 -10.48
C LEU A 87 18.43 -4.78 -11.05
N TRP A 88 17.84 -5.27 -12.14
CA TRP A 88 16.62 -4.69 -12.70
C TRP A 88 15.48 -4.74 -11.67
N ASP A 89 15.28 -5.90 -11.06
CA ASP A 89 14.22 -6.14 -10.08
C ASP A 89 14.31 -5.15 -8.92
N PHE A 90 15.50 -4.94 -8.37
CA PHE A 90 15.76 -3.94 -7.33
C PHE A 90 15.32 -2.52 -7.76
N VAL A 91 15.55 -2.14 -9.02
CA VAL A 91 15.12 -0.84 -9.56
C VAL A 91 13.60 -0.77 -9.71
N VAL A 92 12.97 -1.84 -10.20
CA VAL A 92 11.51 -1.90 -10.36
C VAL A 92 10.81 -1.85 -9.02
N GLU A 93 11.33 -2.57 -8.04
CA GLU A 93 10.76 -2.69 -6.71
C GLU A 93 10.85 -1.37 -5.92
N ASP A 94 11.99 -0.68 -5.94
CA ASP A 94 12.13 0.63 -5.28
C ASP A 94 11.24 1.70 -5.93
N ARG A 95 10.89 1.53 -7.21
CA ARG A 95 9.89 2.35 -7.91
C ARG A 95 8.44 1.94 -7.62
N SER A 96 8.17 0.65 -7.43
CA SER A 96 6.80 0.14 -7.27
C SER A 96 6.27 0.32 -5.84
N ARG A 97 7.14 0.28 -4.83
CA ARG A 97 6.76 0.40 -3.41
C ARG A 97 7.90 0.86 -2.52
N LYS A 98 7.55 1.42 -1.35
CA LYS A 98 8.53 1.70 -0.30
C LYS A 98 8.94 0.42 0.41
N LEU A 99 10.20 0.04 0.26
CA LEU A 99 10.80 -1.08 0.96
C LEU A 99 10.98 -0.78 2.46
N PRO A 100 10.40 -1.57 3.38
CA PRO A 100 10.71 -1.54 4.80
C PRO A 100 12.20 -1.75 5.07
N ALA A 101 12.68 -1.24 6.20
CA ALA A 101 14.09 -1.36 6.56
C ALA A 101 14.57 -2.83 6.66
N ILE A 102 13.71 -3.73 7.14
CA ILE A 102 14.03 -5.16 7.29
C ILE A 102 14.24 -5.82 5.92
N GLU A 103 13.39 -5.49 4.94
CA GLU A 103 13.51 -5.99 3.57
C GLU A 103 14.81 -5.51 2.92
N ARG A 104 15.18 -4.24 3.12
CA ARG A 104 16.47 -3.70 2.64
C ARG A 104 17.68 -4.42 3.26
N ILE A 105 17.61 -4.76 4.54
CA ILE A 105 18.66 -5.55 5.20
C ILE A 105 18.72 -6.95 4.58
N MET A 106 17.58 -7.61 4.38
CA MET A 106 17.52 -8.92 3.75
C MET A 106 18.15 -8.91 2.34
N HIS A 107 17.81 -7.92 1.51
CA HIS A 107 18.40 -7.77 0.17
C HIS A 107 19.91 -7.55 0.22
N THR A 108 20.40 -6.79 1.20
CA THR A 108 21.84 -6.56 1.40
C THR A 108 22.55 -7.86 1.75
N VAL A 109 21.99 -8.66 2.66
CA VAL A 109 22.55 -9.97 3.05
C VAL A 109 22.54 -10.93 1.86
N LEU A 110 21.43 -11.00 1.11
CA LEU A 110 21.30 -11.79 -0.11
C LEU A 110 22.33 -11.38 -1.17
N ALA A 111 22.59 -10.10 -1.36
CA ALA A 111 23.58 -9.60 -2.32
C ALA A 111 25.01 -9.97 -1.92
N VAL A 112 25.35 -9.85 -0.63
CA VAL A 112 26.69 -10.23 -0.12
C VAL A 112 26.92 -11.74 -0.25
N ASN A 113 25.95 -12.55 0.18
CA ASN A 113 26.06 -14.01 0.08
C ASN A 113 26.08 -14.49 -1.39
N GLY A 114 25.21 -13.94 -2.23
CA GLY A 114 25.18 -14.21 -3.67
C GLY A 114 26.48 -13.83 -4.37
N GLY A 115 27.06 -12.67 -4.05
CA GLY A 115 28.35 -12.24 -4.58
C GLY A 115 29.50 -13.19 -4.21
N ALA A 116 29.54 -13.65 -2.95
CA ALA A 116 30.52 -14.64 -2.51
C ALA A 116 30.33 -15.99 -3.23
N PHE A 117 29.09 -16.43 -3.42
CA PHE A 117 28.78 -17.63 -4.22
C PHE A 117 29.29 -17.48 -5.66
N PHE A 118 28.96 -16.38 -6.35
CA PHE A 118 29.39 -16.17 -7.74
C PHE A 118 30.91 -16.13 -7.88
N ALA A 119 31.62 -15.54 -6.92
CA ALA A 119 33.08 -15.52 -6.93
C ALA A 119 33.67 -16.93 -6.85
N LEU A 120 33.22 -17.75 -5.89
CA LEU A 120 33.74 -19.11 -5.70
C LEU A 120 33.33 -20.05 -6.84
N TYR A 121 32.07 -20.01 -7.25
CA TYR A 121 31.59 -20.85 -8.35
C TYR A 121 32.16 -20.40 -9.71
N GLY A 122 32.42 -19.11 -9.89
CA GLY A 122 33.08 -18.58 -11.08
C GLY A 122 34.50 -19.12 -11.26
N VAL A 123 35.26 -19.28 -10.18
CA VAL A 123 36.57 -19.95 -10.22
C VAL A 123 36.42 -21.41 -10.65
N GLN A 124 35.40 -22.11 -10.14
CA GLN A 124 35.09 -23.50 -10.54
C GLN A 124 34.71 -23.60 -12.02
N LEU A 125 33.87 -22.68 -12.52
CA LEU A 125 33.48 -22.62 -13.93
C LEU A 125 34.68 -22.32 -14.84
N ALA A 126 35.60 -21.45 -14.42
CA ALA A 126 36.83 -21.18 -15.17
C ALA A 126 37.71 -22.44 -15.28
N GLN A 127 37.79 -23.24 -14.22
CA GLN A 127 38.48 -24.53 -14.27
C GLN A 127 37.80 -25.49 -15.23
N TRP A 128 36.46 -25.65 -15.14
CA TRP A 128 35.72 -26.54 -16.02
C TRP A 128 35.69 -26.07 -17.49
N ALA A 129 35.75 -24.77 -17.75
CA ALA A 129 35.82 -24.22 -19.10
C ALA A 129 37.10 -24.65 -19.85
N SER A 130 38.17 -25.01 -19.13
CA SER A 130 39.40 -25.53 -19.72
C SER A 130 39.34 -27.01 -20.13
N LEU A 131 38.29 -27.72 -19.71
CA LEU A 131 38.07 -29.14 -20.04
C LEU A 131 37.36 -29.28 -21.40
N PRO A 132 37.43 -30.47 -22.03
CA PRO A 132 36.59 -30.78 -23.19
C PRO A 132 35.10 -30.57 -22.90
N THR A 133 34.33 -30.21 -23.91
CA THR A 133 32.90 -29.94 -23.71
C THR A 133 32.15 -31.20 -23.31
N GLY A 134 31.49 -31.16 -22.16
CA GLY A 134 30.79 -32.30 -21.60
C GLY A 134 29.89 -31.92 -20.43
N LEU A 135 28.98 -32.84 -20.09
CA LEU A 135 28.22 -32.81 -18.84
C LEU A 135 28.55 -34.09 -18.10
N SER A 136 29.25 -33.96 -16.97
CA SER A 136 29.60 -35.09 -16.11
C SER A 136 28.73 -35.06 -14.85
N ALA A 137 28.35 -36.24 -14.35
CA ALA A 137 27.57 -36.33 -13.14
C ALA A 137 28.44 -36.02 -11.92
N ILE A 138 27.92 -35.21 -10.99
CA ILE A 138 28.53 -34.95 -9.68
C ILE A 138 27.63 -35.46 -8.57
N ASP A 139 28.23 -36.04 -7.53
CA ASP A 139 27.52 -36.46 -6.32
C ASP A 139 27.82 -35.48 -5.18
N LEU A 140 26.83 -34.65 -4.86
CA LEU A 140 26.87 -33.71 -3.74
C LEU A 140 26.23 -34.30 -2.47
N GLY A 141 25.82 -35.57 -2.49
CA GLY A 141 25.08 -36.24 -1.43
C GLY A 141 23.76 -35.55 -1.12
N TRP A 142 23.48 -35.35 0.16
CA TRP A 142 22.25 -34.69 0.62
C TRP A 142 22.08 -33.26 0.07
N ARG A 143 23.19 -32.57 -0.24
CA ARG A 143 23.16 -31.19 -0.76
C ARG A 143 22.55 -31.13 -2.15
N GLY A 144 22.85 -32.09 -3.03
CA GLY A 144 22.27 -32.18 -4.37
C GLY A 144 20.75 -32.43 -4.33
N TRP A 145 20.30 -33.31 -3.44
CA TRP A 145 18.87 -33.53 -3.21
C TRP A 145 18.15 -32.31 -2.65
N LEU A 146 18.78 -31.58 -1.73
CA LEU A 146 18.23 -30.33 -1.21
C LEU A 146 18.13 -29.25 -2.29
N LEU A 147 19.15 -29.10 -3.14
CA LEU A 147 19.10 -28.19 -4.29
C LEU A 147 18.01 -28.59 -5.29
N THR A 148 17.78 -29.88 -5.50
CA THR A 148 16.66 -30.37 -6.32
C THR A 148 15.31 -29.97 -5.73
N LEU A 149 15.15 -30.07 -4.41
CA LEU A 149 13.94 -29.61 -3.73
C LEU A 149 13.74 -28.09 -3.91
N PHE A 150 14.81 -27.29 -3.77
CA PHE A 150 14.75 -25.86 -4.05
C PHE A 150 14.40 -25.56 -5.50
N ALA A 151 14.93 -26.32 -6.48
CA ALA A 151 14.59 -26.18 -7.89
C ALA A 151 13.08 -26.39 -8.13
N ILE A 152 12.48 -27.40 -7.51
CA ILE A 152 11.04 -27.66 -7.59
C ILE A 152 10.25 -26.51 -6.95
N GLY A 153 10.63 -26.09 -5.74
CA GLY A 153 9.96 -25.03 -5.01
C GLY A 153 9.96 -23.69 -5.75
N VAL A 154 11.14 -23.26 -6.22
CA VAL A 154 11.28 -21.99 -6.96
C VAL A 154 10.54 -22.04 -8.29
N THR A 155 10.58 -23.17 -9.01
CA THR A 155 9.84 -23.33 -10.27
C THR A 155 8.33 -23.25 -10.04
N ALA A 156 7.80 -23.90 -8.99
CA ALA A 156 6.39 -23.83 -8.64
C ALA A 156 5.97 -22.38 -8.28
N SER A 157 6.80 -21.67 -7.51
CA SER A 157 6.60 -20.25 -7.20
C SER A 157 6.58 -19.39 -8.47
N GLY A 158 7.53 -19.60 -9.38
CA GLY A 158 7.61 -18.87 -10.66
C GLY A 158 6.41 -19.09 -11.57
N ILE A 159 5.93 -20.34 -11.68
CA ILE A 159 4.70 -20.66 -12.44
C ILE A 159 3.51 -19.91 -11.84
N ARG A 160 3.35 -19.92 -10.51
CA ARG A 160 2.27 -19.20 -9.83
C ARG A 160 2.31 -17.71 -10.14
N ASP A 161 3.48 -17.09 -10.02
CA ASP A 161 3.65 -15.65 -10.23
C ASP A 161 3.40 -15.28 -11.70
N GLY A 162 3.84 -16.11 -12.64
CA GLY A 162 3.55 -15.96 -14.07
C GLY A 162 2.05 -16.06 -14.38
N LEU A 163 1.35 -17.02 -13.78
CA LEU A 163 -0.11 -17.13 -13.90
C LEU A 163 -0.84 -15.91 -13.31
N ALA A 164 -0.37 -15.38 -12.18
CA ALA A 164 -0.92 -14.16 -11.58
C ALA A 164 -0.72 -12.94 -12.51
N ALA A 165 0.48 -12.77 -13.07
CA ALA A 165 0.77 -11.70 -14.02
C ALA A 165 -0.10 -11.78 -15.29
N LEU A 166 -0.33 -12.98 -15.83
CA LEU A 166 -1.20 -13.20 -16.97
C LEU A 166 -2.68 -12.89 -16.66
N ARG A 167 -3.17 -13.25 -15.46
CA ARG A 167 -4.53 -12.88 -15.01
C ARG A 167 -4.69 -11.37 -14.96
N MET A 168 -3.71 -10.65 -14.40
CA MET A 168 -3.73 -9.18 -14.34
C MET A 168 -3.73 -8.54 -15.73
N GLN A 169 -2.96 -9.10 -16.69
CA GLN A 169 -2.97 -8.60 -18.06
C GLN A 169 -4.34 -8.74 -18.72
N ARG A 170 -5.04 -9.85 -18.47
CA ARG A 170 -6.39 -10.10 -19.02
C ARG A 170 -7.47 -9.24 -18.38
N ALA A 171 -7.31 -8.85 -17.11
CA ALA A 171 -8.27 -8.02 -16.39
C ALA A 171 -8.34 -6.56 -16.92
N GLY A 172 -7.34 -6.10 -17.67
CA GLY A 172 -7.25 -4.73 -18.16
C GLY A 172 -6.96 -3.71 -17.04
N LYS A 173 -6.46 -2.52 -17.39
CA LYS A 173 -6.33 -1.43 -16.41
C LYS A 173 -7.73 -0.83 -16.20
N PRO A 174 -8.24 -0.70 -14.96
CA PRO A 174 -9.51 -0.04 -14.73
C PRO A 174 -9.48 1.37 -15.33
N ALA A 175 -10.62 1.80 -15.87
CA ALA A 175 -10.75 3.14 -16.45
C ALA A 175 -10.40 4.19 -15.40
N ASN A 176 -9.60 5.18 -15.79
CA ASN A 176 -9.28 6.31 -14.92
C ASN A 176 -10.51 7.22 -14.82
N PRO A 177 -11.09 7.43 -13.63
CA PRO A 177 -12.34 8.17 -13.48
C PRO A 177 -12.21 9.67 -13.74
N PHE A 178 -10.98 10.19 -13.83
CA PHE A 178 -10.72 11.58 -14.21
C PHE A 178 -10.47 11.74 -15.72
N ALA A 179 -10.40 10.64 -16.48
CA ALA A 179 -10.15 10.71 -17.92
C ALA A 179 -11.40 11.14 -18.71
N GLY A 180 -11.19 11.88 -19.80
CA GLY A 180 -12.27 12.32 -20.70
C GLY A 180 -12.98 13.61 -20.29
N GLY A 181 -12.71 14.14 -19.09
CA GLY A 181 -13.18 15.45 -18.65
C GLY A 181 -12.35 16.62 -19.18
N ALA A 182 -12.81 17.85 -18.90
CA ALA A 182 -12.04 19.04 -19.19
C ALA A 182 -10.75 19.08 -18.35
N TYR A 183 -9.67 19.59 -18.96
CA TYR A 183 -8.42 19.83 -18.26
C TYR A 183 -8.61 20.74 -17.04
N LYS A 184 -7.92 20.43 -15.93
CA LYS A 184 -8.01 21.16 -14.64
C LYS A 184 -6.63 21.30 -14.01
N ARG A 185 -6.43 22.42 -13.31
CA ARG A 185 -5.30 22.70 -12.42
C ARG A 185 -5.72 22.41 -10.99
N VAL A 186 -5.09 21.42 -10.37
CA VAL A 186 -5.51 20.89 -9.07
C VAL A 186 -4.43 21.17 -8.02
N LEU A 187 -4.80 21.83 -6.92
CA LEU A 187 -3.95 21.95 -5.74
C LEU A 187 -4.33 20.86 -4.74
N VAL A 188 -3.38 20.00 -4.38
CA VAL A 188 -3.59 18.89 -3.44
C VAL A 188 -2.71 19.06 -2.21
N THR A 189 -3.31 19.03 -1.02
CA THR A 189 -2.56 18.84 0.23
C THR A 189 -2.72 17.40 0.70
N GLY A 190 -1.71 16.88 1.42
CA GLY A 190 -1.70 15.46 1.78
C GLY A 190 -1.54 14.53 0.58
N GLY A 191 -1.09 15.07 -0.57
CA GLY A 191 -0.91 14.32 -1.82
C GLY A 191 0.08 13.16 -1.71
N THR A 192 1.03 13.19 -0.78
CA THR A 192 1.97 12.07 -0.54
C THR A 192 1.45 11.01 0.43
N GLY A 193 0.19 11.11 0.86
CA GLY A 193 -0.47 10.19 1.79
C GLY A 193 -1.19 9.04 1.09
N PHE A 194 -1.76 8.12 1.87
CA PHE A 194 -2.41 6.90 1.37
C PHE A 194 -3.48 7.11 0.29
N ILE A 195 -4.39 8.08 0.49
CA ILE A 195 -5.42 8.43 -0.51
C ILE A 195 -4.83 9.37 -1.57
N GLY A 196 -4.06 10.36 -1.11
CA GLY A 196 -3.51 11.41 -1.96
C GLY A 196 -2.58 10.89 -3.06
N GLU A 197 -1.77 9.87 -2.79
CA GLU A 197 -0.80 9.36 -3.77
C GLU A 197 -1.50 8.71 -4.96
N THR A 198 -2.56 7.94 -4.68
CA THR A 198 -3.40 7.34 -5.73
C THR A 198 -4.13 8.42 -6.52
N LEU A 199 -4.72 9.40 -5.82
CA LEU A 199 -5.43 10.53 -6.42
C LEU A 199 -4.54 11.35 -7.36
N VAL A 200 -3.36 11.76 -6.89
CA VAL A 200 -2.43 12.58 -7.67
C VAL A 200 -1.98 11.84 -8.93
N ASN A 201 -1.62 10.56 -8.81
CA ASN A 201 -1.24 9.76 -9.97
C ASN A 201 -2.39 9.61 -10.98
N GLN A 202 -3.63 9.37 -10.54
CA GLN A 202 -4.76 9.30 -11.46
C GLN A 202 -5.06 10.65 -12.12
N LEU A 203 -4.96 11.76 -11.41
CA LEU A 203 -5.12 13.09 -11.99
C LEU A 203 -4.06 13.39 -13.06
N LEU A 204 -2.79 13.06 -12.78
CA LEU A 204 -1.69 13.22 -13.74
C LEU A 204 -1.86 12.30 -14.95
N ASP A 205 -2.22 11.04 -14.75
CA ASP A 205 -2.48 10.05 -15.81
C ASP A 205 -3.67 10.46 -16.69
N ALA A 206 -4.62 11.23 -16.16
CA ALA A 206 -5.74 11.81 -16.91
C ALA A 206 -5.40 13.12 -17.64
N GLY A 207 -4.17 13.64 -17.48
CA GLY A 207 -3.69 14.84 -18.15
C GLY A 207 -3.93 16.16 -17.38
N HIS A 208 -4.43 16.11 -16.14
CA HIS A 208 -4.53 17.31 -15.31
C HIS A 208 -3.15 17.76 -14.81
N THR A 209 -2.97 19.06 -14.57
CA THR A 209 -1.79 19.54 -13.83
C THR A 209 -2.06 19.53 -12.34
N VAL A 210 -1.11 19.00 -11.58
CA VAL A 210 -1.24 18.87 -10.13
C VAL A 210 -0.11 19.59 -9.42
N SER A 211 -0.48 20.50 -8.52
CA SER A 211 0.42 21.10 -7.53
C SER A 211 0.21 20.42 -6.19
N VAL A 212 1.27 19.92 -5.56
CA VAL A 212 1.20 19.21 -4.28
C VAL A 212 1.87 20.04 -3.19
N LEU A 213 1.12 20.43 -2.16
CA LEU A 213 1.68 21.02 -0.95
C LEU A 213 2.26 19.92 -0.07
N ALA A 214 3.58 19.90 0.07
CA ALA A 214 4.31 18.88 0.80
C ALA A 214 5.36 19.51 1.72
N ARG A 215 5.52 18.93 2.92
CA ARG A 215 6.57 19.33 3.88
C ARG A 215 7.98 19.15 3.28
N ASP A 216 8.14 18.09 2.49
CA ASP A 216 9.35 17.76 1.74
C ASP A 216 9.03 17.70 0.23
N PRO A 217 9.23 18.80 -0.51
CA PRO A 217 8.94 18.85 -1.94
C PRO A 217 9.83 17.95 -2.79
N LEU A 218 11.08 17.70 -2.41
CA LEU A 218 11.99 16.86 -3.19
C LEU A 218 11.53 15.41 -3.13
N LYS A 219 11.19 14.93 -1.93
CA LYS A 219 10.62 13.60 -1.75
C LYS A 219 9.27 13.45 -2.46
N ALA A 220 8.44 14.49 -2.45
CA ALA A 220 7.18 14.50 -3.19
C ALA A 220 7.40 14.47 -4.71
N ALA A 221 8.37 15.23 -5.22
CA ALA A 221 8.69 15.23 -6.65
C ALA A 221 9.18 13.86 -7.11
N TYR A 222 10.05 13.20 -6.32
CA TYR A 222 10.47 11.83 -6.59
C TYR A 222 9.29 10.85 -6.63
N LEU A 223 8.35 10.97 -5.68
CA LEU A 223 7.16 10.11 -5.61
C LEU A 223 6.25 10.20 -6.85
N PHE A 224 6.30 11.32 -7.58
CA PHE A 224 5.48 11.56 -8.77
C PHE A 224 6.30 11.69 -10.05
N ASP A 225 7.53 11.17 -10.07
CA ASP A 225 8.44 11.19 -11.23
C ASP A 225 8.67 12.59 -11.82
N GLY A 226 8.64 13.63 -10.97
CA GLY A 226 8.73 15.04 -11.38
C GLY A 226 7.52 15.58 -12.15
N ARG A 227 6.45 14.80 -12.32
CA ARG A 227 5.23 15.19 -13.07
C ARG A 227 4.37 16.20 -12.30
N ALA A 228 4.40 16.18 -10.97
CA ALA A 228 3.67 17.12 -10.11
C ALA A 228 4.56 18.31 -9.69
N ARG A 229 3.98 19.51 -9.62
CA ARG A 229 4.66 20.68 -9.03
C ARG A 229 4.61 20.60 -7.51
N CYS A 230 5.72 20.32 -6.85
CA CYS A 230 5.75 20.20 -5.39
C CYS A 230 6.11 21.53 -4.70
N LEU A 231 5.29 21.94 -3.75
CA LEU A 231 5.36 23.22 -3.04
C LEU A 231 5.64 22.99 -1.57
N ARG A 232 6.55 23.77 -0.97
CA ARG A 232 6.77 23.75 0.49
C ARG A 232 5.77 24.61 1.25
N SER A 233 5.37 25.73 0.64
CA SER A 233 4.52 26.74 1.27
C SER A 233 3.67 27.42 0.21
N LEU A 234 2.45 27.80 0.61
CA LEU A 234 1.51 28.57 -0.19
C LEU A 234 1.95 30.03 -0.36
N GLY A 235 2.84 30.55 0.50
CA GLY A 235 3.35 31.91 0.39
C GLY A 235 4.22 32.15 -0.86
N LYS A 236 4.59 31.09 -1.58
CA LYS A 236 5.26 31.18 -2.89
C LYS A 236 4.28 31.25 -4.07
N LEU A 237 2.98 31.09 -3.82
CA LEU A 237 1.95 31.20 -4.85
C LEU A 237 1.66 32.68 -5.07
N GLY A 238 1.79 33.13 -6.32
CA GLY A 238 1.41 34.49 -6.70
C GLY A 238 -0.12 34.67 -6.62
N HIS A 239 -0.58 35.92 -6.51
CA HIS A 239 -2.01 36.23 -6.49
C HIS A 239 -2.74 35.87 -7.80
N ASP A 240 -2.00 35.88 -8.92
CA ASP A 240 -2.49 35.50 -10.25
C ASP A 240 -2.46 33.98 -10.47
N GLU A 241 -1.91 33.21 -9.54
CA GLU A 241 -1.87 31.75 -9.67
C GLU A 241 -3.26 31.16 -9.52
N THR A 242 -3.61 30.30 -10.47
CA THR A 242 -4.98 29.82 -10.68
C THR A 242 -5.06 28.31 -10.49
N PHE A 243 -5.99 27.87 -9.66
CA PHE A 243 -6.39 26.47 -9.53
C PHE A 243 -7.88 26.39 -9.77
N ASP A 244 -8.30 25.35 -10.49
CA ASP A 244 -9.71 25.08 -10.76
C ASP A 244 -10.32 24.25 -9.62
N VAL A 245 -9.50 23.40 -8.98
CA VAL A 245 -9.90 22.56 -7.84
C VAL A 245 -8.85 22.58 -6.74
N VAL A 246 -9.30 22.63 -5.48
CA VAL A 246 -8.45 22.42 -4.30
C VAL A 246 -8.93 21.19 -3.54
N ILE A 247 -8.02 20.26 -3.24
CA ILE A 247 -8.30 19.03 -2.50
C ILE A 247 -7.42 18.99 -1.25
N ASN A 248 -8.04 19.13 -0.08
CA ASN A 248 -7.35 19.18 1.20
C ASN A 248 -7.45 17.82 1.92
N LEU A 249 -6.44 16.98 1.75
CA LEU A 249 -6.32 15.67 2.43
C LEU A 249 -5.26 15.68 3.54
N ALA A 250 -4.67 16.85 3.84
CA ALA A 250 -3.59 16.95 4.81
C ALA A 250 -4.05 16.63 6.23
N GLY A 251 -3.32 15.70 6.87
CA GLY A 251 -3.45 15.42 8.29
C GLY A 251 -2.39 14.42 8.72
N ALA A 252 -1.85 14.60 9.92
CA ALA A 252 -1.00 13.57 10.53
C ALA A 252 -1.86 12.32 10.85
N PRO A 253 -1.30 11.10 10.70
CA PRO A 253 -2.01 9.87 11.02
C PRO A 253 -2.51 9.87 12.46
N VAL A 254 -3.78 9.54 12.67
CA VAL A 254 -4.39 9.49 14.02
C VAL A 254 -3.94 8.25 14.79
N ALA A 255 -3.70 7.14 14.09
CA ALA A 255 -3.07 5.94 14.63
C ALA A 255 -1.55 6.15 14.80
N GLY A 256 -0.98 5.57 15.85
CA GLY A 256 0.44 5.65 16.17
C GLY A 256 0.67 5.88 17.66
N PRO A 257 1.46 6.90 18.06
CA PRO A 257 1.69 7.20 19.48
C PRO A 257 0.40 7.54 20.23
N ARG A 258 0.38 7.24 21.54
CA ARG A 258 -0.69 7.63 22.46
C ARG A 258 -0.99 9.13 22.35
N TRP A 259 -2.27 9.48 22.45
CA TRP A 259 -2.74 10.87 22.38
C TRP A 259 -2.46 11.61 23.70
N SER A 260 -1.21 12.03 23.88
CA SER A 260 -0.86 13.05 24.87
C SER A 260 -1.36 14.43 24.42
N PRO A 261 -1.45 15.43 25.32
CA PRO A 261 -1.83 16.80 24.93
C PRO A 261 -0.96 17.37 23.80
N ALA A 262 0.36 17.10 23.83
CA ALA A 262 1.27 17.50 22.76
C ALA A 262 0.94 16.82 21.42
N ARG A 263 0.60 15.53 21.44
CA ARG A 263 0.19 14.79 20.24
C ARG A 263 -1.15 15.27 19.71
N GLN A 264 -2.12 15.54 20.58
CA GLN A 264 -3.42 16.11 20.22
C GLN A 264 -3.25 17.47 19.54
N ALA A 265 -2.45 18.37 20.12
CA ALA A 265 -2.13 19.66 19.50
C ALA A 265 -1.47 19.50 18.11
N GLN A 266 -0.57 18.54 17.95
CA GLN A 266 0.03 18.22 16.65
C GLN A 266 -1.01 17.71 15.63
N LEU A 267 -1.94 16.84 16.05
CA LEU A 267 -2.99 16.31 15.19
C LEU A 267 -3.94 17.43 14.71
N ILE A 268 -4.31 18.35 15.60
CA ILE A 268 -5.08 19.55 15.27
C ILE A 268 -4.29 20.45 14.32
N ALA A 269 -3.06 20.84 14.67
CA ALA A 269 -2.25 21.75 13.87
C ALA A 269 -1.99 21.23 12.45
N SER A 270 -1.78 19.92 12.30
CA SER A 270 -1.56 19.31 10.98
C SER A 270 -2.75 19.44 10.01
N ARG A 271 -3.96 19.71 10.55
CA ARG A 271 -5.22 19.82 9.83
C ARG A 271 -5.71 21.26 9.79
N VAL A 272 -5.95 21.85 10.95
CA VAL A 272 -6.50 23.20 11.11
C VAL A 272 -5.55 24.25 10.55
N ASN A 273 -4.30 24.31 11.01
CA ASN A 273 -3.36 25.34 10.54
C ASN A 273 -3.07 25.21 9.03
N THR A 274 -3.00 23.97 8.52
CA THR A 274 -2.86 23.74 7.07
C THR A 274 -4.05 24.30 6.30
N THR A 275 -5.26 24.08 6.83
CA THR A 275 -6.51 24.56 6.22
C THR A 275 -6.63 26.08 6.32
N GLU A 276 -6.28 26.68 7.45
CA GLU A 276 -6.24 28.14 7.64
C GLU A 276 -5.23 28.83 6.71
N ALA A 277 -4.07 28.21 6.49
CA ALA A 277 -3.09 28.70 5.52
C ALA A 277 -3.65 28.67 4.09
N LEU A 278 -4.38 27.62 3.73
CA LEU A 278 -5.08 27.57 2.45
C LEU A 278 -6.21 28.60 2.37
N MET A 279 -6.98 28.83 3.44
CA MET A 279 -8.01 29.87 3.48
C MET A 279 -7.40 31.27 3.30
N THR A 280 -6.24 31.51 3.92
CA THR A 280 -5.51 32.77 3.76
C THR A 280 -5.08 32.99 2.32
N TRP A 281 -4.53 31.96 1.67
CA TRP A 281 -4.23 31.99 0.25
C TRP A 281 -5.51 32.22 -0.59
N LEU A 282 -6.58 31.47 -0.31
CA LEU A 282 -7.84 31.53 -1.04
C LEU A 282 -8.44 32.93 -0.99
N LYS A 283 -8.44 33.61 0.17
CA LYS A 283 -8.90 35.00 0.31
C LYS A 283 -8.16 35.96 -0.62
N ASN A 284 -6.85 35.76 -0.76
CA ASN A 284 -5.95 36.61 -1.53
C ASN A 284 -5.84 36.24 -3.02
N ALA A 285 -6.34 35.06 -3.44
CA ALA A 285 -6.30 34.63 -4.83
C ALA A 285 -7.26 35.46 -5.69
N ARG A 286 -6.81 35.92 -6.86
CA ARG A 286 -7.67 36.65 -7.81
C ARG A 286 -8.71 35.77 -8.46
N HIS A 287 -8.33 34.53 -8.79
CA HIS A 287 -9.22 33.52 -9.35
C HIS A 287 -9.51 32.49 -8.27
N LYS A 288 -10.78 32.39 -7.87
CA LYS A 288 -11.21 31.36 -6.92
C LYS A 288 -11.40 30.03 -7.66
N PRO A 289 -11.02 28.88 -7.05
CA PRO A 289 -11.35 27.57 -7.59
C PRO A 289 -12.87 27.40 -7.64
N THR A 290 -13.35 26.56 -8.56
CA THR A 290 -14.78 26.23 -8.66
C THR A 290 -15.17 25.16 -7.66
N LEU A 291 -14.22 24.37 -7.18
CA LEU A 291 -14.45 23.26 -6.26
C LEU A 291 -13.39 23.19 -5.14
N TRP A 292 -13.87 23.04 -3.92
CA TRP A 292 -13.10 22.72 -2.72
C TRP A 292 -13.53 21.36 -2.16
N ILE A 293 -12.62 20.39 -2.12
CA ILE A 293 -12.85 19.09 -1.48
C ILE A 293 -12.07 19.06 -0.16
N GLN A 294 -12.79 18.83 0.92
CA GLN A 294 -12.27 18.82 2.29
C GLN A 294 -12.34 17.43 2.89
N ALA A 295 -11.21 16.86 3.30
CA ALA A 295 -11.24 15.67 4.14
C ALA A 295 -11.72 16.01 5.57
N SER A 296 -12.49 15.08 6.13
CA SER A 296 -12.90 14.97 7.53
C SER A 296 -12.92 13.47 7.89
N ALA A 297 -13.58 13.09 8.97
CA ALA A 297 -13.76 11.70 9.35
C ALA A 297 -15.10 11.48 10.07
N VAL A 298 -15.58 10.23 10.07
CA VAL A 298 -16.71 9.80 10.89
C VAL A 298 -16.49 9.97 12.39
N GLY A 299 -15.24 10.23 12.80
CA GLY A 299 -14.90 10.66 14.17
C GLY A 299 -15.66 11.92 14.62
N PHE A 300 -16.23 12.72 13.70
CA PHE A 300 -17.16 13.81 14.00
C PHE A 300 -18.31 13.38 14.92
N TYR A 301 -18.84 12.18 14.73
CA TYR A 301 -19.97 11.67 15.52
C TYR A 301 -19.57 11.13 16.89
N GLY A 302 -18.27 11.05 17.20
CA GLY A 302 -17.76 10.45 18.44
C GLY A 302 -18.12 8.97 18.58
N VAL A 303 -17.99 8.46 19.81
CA VAL A 303 -18.45 7.11 20.15
C VAL A 303 -19.96 7.14 20.36
N ARG A 304 -20.68 6.21 19.73
CA ARG A 304 -22.14 6.10 19.77
C ARG A 304 -22.56 4.66 20.06
N ASP A 305 -23.83 4.50 20.41
CA ASP A 305 -24.40 3.16 20.55
C ASP A 305 -24.41 2.44 19.19
N ALA A 306 -24.10 1.14 19.18
CA ALA A 306 -24.04 0.36 17.95
C ALA A 306 -25.39 0.24 17.22
N SER A 307 -26.51 0.42 17.94
CA SER A 307 -27.87 0.41 17.39
C SER A 307 -28.27 1.73 16.74
N GLU A 308 -27.67 2.85 17.15
CA GLU A 308 -27.97 4.19 16.63
C GLU A 308 -27.40 4.36 15.23
N SER A 309 -28.26 4.69 14.26
CA SER A 309 -27.84 4.96 12.88
C SER A 309 -27.61 6.46 12.68
N LEU A 310 -26.46 6.82 12.12
CA LEU A 310 -26.00 8.20 12.01
C LEU A 310 -25.85 8.58 10.54
N ASP A 311 -26.65 9.52 10.06
CA ASP A 311 -26.48 10.13 8.74
C ASP A 311 -25.79 11.50 8.85
N GLU A 312 -25.69 12.22 7.74
CA GLU A 312 -25.04 13.54 7.69
C GLU A 312 -25.77 14.64 8.48
N SER A 313 -27.03 14.40 8.91
CA SER A 313 -27.81 15.32 9.75
C SER A 313 -27.57 15.11 11.25
N ALA A 314 -26.95 13.99 11.64
CA ALA A 314 -26.70 13.65 13.03
C ALA A 314 -25.77 14.65 13.72
N ALA A 315 -26.03 14.88 15.01
CA ALA A 315 -25.25 15.80 15.83
C ALA A 315 -23.82 15.31 16.05
N GLN A 316 -22.90 16.26 16.28
CA GLN A 316 -21.52 15.96 16.65
C GLN A 316 -21.46 15.13 17.94
N GLY A 317 -20.41 14.33 18.06
CA GLY A 317 -20.12 13.59 19.29
C GLY A 317 -19.21 14.30 20.25
N ASP A 318 -18.80 13.55 21.26
CA ASP A 318 -17.90 13.99 22.31
C ASP A 318 -16.50 13.38 22.13
N GLY A 319 -15.55 13.91 22.90
CA GLY A 319 -14.17 13.46 22.93
C GLY A 319 -13.29 14.09 21.86
N PHE A 320 -11.99 13.82 21.96
CA PHE A 320 -10.97 14.48 21.16
C PHE A 320 -11.16 14.33 19.64
N MET A 321 -11.59 13.16 19.15
CA MET A 321 -11.80 12.95 17.72
C MET A 321 -12.94 13.78 17.15
N ALA A 322 -14.02 13.95 17.91
CA ALA A 322 -15.13 14.80 17.51
C ALA A 322 -14.68 16.27 17.48
N GLU A 323 -14.01 16.75 18.53
CA GLU A 323 -13.44 18.11 18.57
C GLU A 323 -12.50 18.36 17.38
N LEU A 324 -11.61 17.40 17.09
CA LEU A 324 -10.69 17.48 15.96
C LEU A 324 -11.43 17.66 14.64
N CYS A 325 -12.46 16.84 14.37
CA CYS A 325 -13.22 16.90 13.13
C CYS A 325 -14.03 18.20 13.04
N VAL A 326 -14.69 18.61 14.13
CA VAL A 326 -15.46 19.85 14.19
C VAL A 326 -14.58 21.06 13.88
N ARG A 327 -13.41 21.16 14.51
CA ARG A 327 -12.45 22.25 14.25
C ARG A 327 -11.91 22.20 12.83
N TRP A 328 -11.67 21.02 12.29
CA TRP A 328 -11.18 20.86 10.93
C TRP A 328 -12.21 21.29 9.89
N GLU A 329 -13.46 20.82 10.00
CA GLU A 329 -14.56 21.26 9.15
C GLU A 329 -14.79 22.77 9.29
N ALA A 330 -14.74 23.30 10.52
CA ALA A 330 -14.88 24.72 10.78
C ALA A 330 -13.84 25.58 10.07
N SER A 331 -12.58 25.14 10.05
CA SER A 331 -11.49 25.88 9.41
C SER A 331 -11.62 25.98 7.88
N ALA A 332 -12.41 25.10 7.26
CA ALA A 332 -12.65 25.10 5.82
C ALA A 332 -13.94 25.85 5.41
N ARG A 333 -14.84 26.16 6.36
CA ARG A 333 -16.11 26.86 6.09
C ARG A 333 -15.98 28.15 5.28
N PRO A 334 -14.95 29.00 5.47
CA PRO A 334 -14.83 30.24 4.70
C PRO A 334 -14.75 30.06 3.18
N ALA A 335 -14.49 28.86 2.67
CA ALA A 335 -14.54 28.60 1.23
C ALA A 335 -15.93 28.86 0.63
N THR A 336 -17.01 28.44 1.31
CA THR A 336 -18.38 28.66 0.82
C THR A 336 -18.80 30.12 0.93
N GLU A 337 -18.36 30.82 1.98
CA GLU A 337 -18.55 32.28 2.14
C GLU A 337 -17.88 33.08 1.01
N LEU A 338 -16.82 32.53 0.41
CA LEU A 338 -16.12 33.10 -0.74
C LEU A 338 -16.69 32.62 -2.10
N GLY A 339 -17.86 31.97 -2.10
CA GLY A 339 -18.55 31.52 -3.31
C GLY A 339 -17.98 30.24 -3.94
N VAL A 340 -17.10 29.53 -3.23
CA VAL A 340 -16.53 28.26 -3.73
C VAL A 340 -17.43 27.10 -3.33
N ARG A 341 -17.83 26.26 -4.30
CA ARG A 341 -18.56 25.02 -4.01
C ARG A 341 -17.69 24.11 -3.16
N GLN A 342 -18.22 23.65 -2.03
CA GLN A 342 -17.49 22.81 -1.08
C GLN A 342 -18.12 21.43 -0.95
N VAL A 343 -17.27 20.39 -0.95
CA VAL A 343 -17.64 19.00 -0.62
C VAL A 343 -16.78 18.56 0.58
N VAL A 344 -17.42 18.27 1.70
CA VAL A 344 -16.77 17.76 2.91
C VAL A 344 -16.97 16.25 2.99
N MET A 345 -15.87 15.50 3.10
CA MET A 345 -15.88 14.04 3.11
C MET A 345 -15.61 13.50 4.51
N ARG A 346 -16.64 13.03 5.21
CA ARG A 346 -16.49 12.31 6.48
C ARG A 346 -16.14 10.86 6.19
N LEU A 347 -14.84 10.59 6.13
CA LEU A 347 -14.30 9.28 5.79
C LEU A 347 -14.47 8.28 6.94
N GLY A 348 -14.95 7.08 6.61
CA GLY A 348 -14.81 5.90 7.45
C GLY A 348 -13.37 5.39 7.54
N VAL A 349 -13.19 4.18 8.06
CA VAL A 349 -11.91 3.47 7.97
C VAL A 349 -11.66 3.11 6.51
N VAL A 350 -10.72 3.80 5.88
CA VAL A 350 -10.44 3.59 4.45
C VAL A 350 -9.56 2.36 4.25
N PHE A 351 -10.09 1.36 3.56
CA PHE A 351 -9.40 0.12 3.21
C PHE A 351 -8.73 0.24 1.84
N GLY A 352 -7.50 -0.24 1.76
CA GLY A 352 -6.73 -0.28 0.52
C GLY A 352 -5.25 -0.58 0.75
N PRO A 353 -4.48 -0.80 -0.32
CA PRO A 353 -3.05 -1.11 -0.23
C PRO A 353 -2.25 0.04 0.40
N GLY A 354 -1.54 -0.25 1.50
CA GLY A 354 -0.79 0.76 2.27
C GLY A 354 -1.64 1.57 3.26
N GLY A 355 -2.93 1.23 3.42
CA GLY A 355 -3.85 1.85 4.38
C GLY A 355 -3.92 1.10 5.72
N ALA A 356 -4.95 1.41 6.51
CA ALA A 356 -5.15 0.84 7.84
C ALA A 356 -5.48 -0.67 7.85
N LEU A 357 -5.91 -1.23 6.71
CA LEU A 357 -6.30 -2.63 6.61
C LEU A 357 -5.11 -3.59 6.83
N LEU A 358 -3.95 -3.31 6.23
CA LEU A 358 -2.82 -4.25 6.28
C LEU A 358 -2.36 -4.57 7.72
N PRO A 359 -2.15 -3.58 8.61
CA PRO A 359 -1.86 -3.86 10.02
C PRO A 359 -2.93 -4.72 10.73
N LEU A 360 -4.20 -4.58 10.34
CA LEU A 360 -5.29 -5.40 10.90
C LEU A 360 -5.27 -6.84 10.37
N LEU A 361 -4.79 -7.06 9.13
CA LEU A 361 -4.72 -8.38 8.51
C LEU A 361 -3.51 -9.22 8.96
N ILE A 362 -2.40 -8.59 9.35
CA ILE A 362 -1.16 -9.31 9.73
C ILE A 362 -1.40 -10.39 10.80
N PRO A 363 -2.07 -10.12 11.94
CA PRO A 363 -2.35 -11.16 12.94
C PRO A 363 -3.14 -12.34 12.37
N PHE A 364 -4.09 -12.08 11.47
CA PHE A 364 -4.88 -13.13 10.82
C PHE A 364 -4.03 -13.97 9.87
N ARG A 365 -3.17 -13.34 9.06
CA ARG A 365 -2.23 -14.05 8.17
C ARG A 365 -1.29 -14.98 8.94
N LEU A 366 -0.90 -14.59 10.16
CA LEU A 366 -0.08 -15.37 11.09
C LEU A 366 -0.87 -16.41 11.91
N GLY A 367 -2.18 -16.53 11.73
CA GLY A 367 -3.02 -17.50 12.46
C GLY A 367 -3.45 -17.08 13.86
N PHE A 368 -3.16 -15.84 14.27
CA PHE A 368 -3.61 -15.21 15.52
C PHE A 368 -4.81 -14.29 15.31
N GLY A 369 -5.64 -14.59 14.30
CA GLY A 369 -6.85 -13.84 13.99
C GLY A 369 -7.86 -13.90 15.14
N GLY A 370 -8.51 -12.78 15.43
CA GLY A 370 -9.35 -12.70 16.62
C GLY A 370 -10.28 -11.50 16.72
N ARG A 371 -11.21 -11.62 17.66
CA ARG A 371 -12.16 -10.58 18.04
C ARG A 371 -11.52 -9.59 19.02
N MET A 372 -11.80 -8.30 18.85
CA MET A 372 -11.37 -7.23 19.75
C MET A 372 -12.55 -6.77 20.60
N GLY A 373 -12.37 -6.74 21.93
CA GLY A 373 -13.44 -6.36 22.85
C GLY A 373 -14.59 -7.37 22.81
N ASP A 374 -15.83 -6.92 22.96
CA ASP A 374 -17.01 -7.78 22.81
C ASP A 374 -17.34 -8.09 21.33
N GLY A 375 -16.72 -7.37 20.40
CA GLY A 375 -16.89 -7.46 18.96
C GLY A 375 -18.19 -6.85 18.43
N ARG A 376 -18.95 -6.15 19.28
CA ARG A 376 -20.23 -5.52 18.90
C ARG A 376 -20.05 -4.16 18.26
N GLN A 377 -18.92 -3.52 18.50
CA GLN A 377 -18.62 -2.20 17.95
C GLN A 377 -18.71 -2.21 16.42
N ILE A 378 -19.40 -1.22 15.87
CA ILE A 378 -19.62 -1.11 14.42
C ILE A 378 -18.43 -0.43 13.77
N MET A 379 -17.90 -1.07 12.74
CA MET A 379 -16.83 -0.54 11.92
C MET A 379 -17.43 0.11 10.67
N SER A 380 -17.49 1.43 10.66
CA SER A 380 -17.82 2.20 9.45
C SER A 380 -16.57 2.30 8.56
N TRP A 381 -16.55 1.57 7.46
CA TRP A 381 -15.39 1.44 6.56
C TRP A 381 -15.75 1.89 5.14
N VAL A 382 -14.76 2.12 4.28
CA VAL A 382 -14.96 2.39 2.84
C VAL A 382 -13.75 1.92 2.04
N HIS A 383 -13.94 1.46 0.81
CA HIS A 383 -12.83 1.14 -0.07
C HIS A 383 -12.17 2.40 -0.63
N ARG A 384 -10.82 2.44 -0.75
CA ARG A 384 -10.09 3.59 -1.28
C ARG A 384 -10.57 3.98 -2.68
N ASP A 385 -10.83 3.00 -3.55
CA ASP A 385 -11.33 3.28 -4.90
C ASP A 385 -12.67 4.01 -4.87
N ASP A 386 -13.59 3.67 -3.96
CA ASP A 386 -14.85 4.40 -3.82
C ASP A 386 -14.64 5.85 -3.36
N VAL A 387 -13.66 6.10 -2.49
CA VAL A 387 -13.27 7.48 -2.13
C VAL A 387 -12.79 8.25 -3.36
N ILE A 388 -11.96 7.64 -4.21
CA ILE A 388 -11.47 8.26 -5.44
C ILE A 388 -12.61 8.51 -6.44
N GLN A 389 -13.53 7.55 -6.60
CA GLN A 389 -14.71 7.69 -7.45
C GLN A 389 -15.63 8.83 -7.00
N VAL A 390 -15.83 9.01 -5.68
CA VAL A 390 -16.62 10.14 -5.15
C VAL A 390 -15.93 11.47 -5.43
N ILE A 391 -14.60 11.53 -5.30
CA ILE A 391 -13.82 12.74 -5.66
C ILE A 391 -13.97 13.04 -7.16
N ALA A 392 -13.85 12.03 -8.03
CA ALA A 392 -14.05 12.19 -9.47
C ALA A 392 -15.49 12.63 -9.79
N ARG A 393 -16.49 12.04 -9.14
CA ARG A 393 -17.87 12.49 -9.29
C ARG A 393 -18.06 13.95 -8.89
N ALA A 394 -17.43 14.40 -7.81
CA ALA A 394 -17.48 15.81 -7.42
C ALA A 394 -16.84 16.75 -8.46
N PHE A 395 -15.95 16.26 -9.34
CA PHE A 395 -15.39 17.06 -10.43
C PHE A 395 -16.42 17.37 -11.51
N ASP A 396 -17.33 16.44 -11.79
CA ASP A 396 -18.23 16.50 -12.94
C ASP A 396 -19.67 16.85 -12.55
N ASP A 397 -20.07 16.53 -11.32
CA ASP A 397 -21.40 16.78 -10.79
C ASP A 397 -21.40 18.04 -9.92
N GLU A 398 -21.86 19.16 -10.49
CA GLU A 398 -21.96 20.45 -9.78
C GLU A 398 -23.03 20.44 -8.68
N SER A 399 -23.96 19.48 -8.68
CA SER A 399 -24.96 19.36 -7.62
C SER A 399 -24.38 18.84 -6.30
N LEU A 400 -23.25 18.14 -6.35
CA LEU A 400 -22.57 17.64 -5.15
C LEU A 400 -22.00 18.81 -4.35
N SER A 401 -22.57 19.04 -3.17
CA SER A 401 -22.17 20.10 -2.26
C SER A 401 -22.55 19.77 -0.81
N GLY A 402 -21.84 20.35 0.14
CA GLY A 402 -22.00 20.10 1.57
C GLY A 402 -21.26 18.85 2.05
N THR A 403 -21.77 18.24 3.11
CA THR A 403 -21.11 17.13 3.79
C THR A 403 -21.66 15.79 3.31
N TYR A 404 -20.77 14.81 3.13
CA TYR A 404 -21.10 13.43 2.77
C TYR A 404 -20.34 12.45 3.66
N ASN A 405 -21.03 11.42 4.13
CA ASN A 405 -20.41 10.28 4.80
C ASN A 405 -19.86 9.33 3.73
N LEU A 406 -18.54 9.18 3.69
CA LEU A 406 -17.87 8.25 2.78
C LEU A 406 -17.61 6.95 3.53
N VAL A 407 -18.67 6.15 3.61
CA VAL A 407 -18.74 4.83 4.22
C VAL A 407 -19.47 3.88 3.29
N ALA A 408 -19.07 2.62 3.25
CA ALA A 408 -19.80 1.58 2.53
C ALA A 408 -21.21 1.40 3.16
N PRO A 409 -22.22 1.01 2.37
CA PRO A 409 -23.59 0.87 2.85
C PRO A 409 -23.79 -0.32 3.81
N GLU A 410 -22.93 -1.35 3.74
CA GLU A 410 -23.01 -2.50 4.63
C GLU A 410 -22.57 -2.15 6.06
N THR A 411 -23.47 -2.40 7.02
CA THR A 411 -23.14 -2.29 8.46
C THR A 411 -22.40 -3.54 8.92
N VAL A 412 -21.19 -3.36 9.45
CA VAL A 412 -20.32 -4.46 9.90
C VAL A 412 -19.91 -4.29 11.36
N SER A 413 -20.11 -5.32 12.18
CA SER A 413 -19.55 -5.38 13.54
C SER A 413 -18.10 -5.88 13.52
N GLN A 414 -17.30 -5.58 14.54
CA GLN A 414 -15.92 -6.06 14.61
C GLN A 414 -15.84 -7.60 14.60
N ALA A 415 -16.80 -8.29 15.21
CA ALA A 415 -16.89 -9.75 15.14
C ALA A 415 -17.10 -10.24 13.71
N LEU A 416 -18.02 -9.62 12.96
CA LEU A 416 -18.28 -9.97 11.56
C LEU A 416 -17.07 -9.66 10.67
N PHE A 417 -16.37 -8.54 10.93
CA PHE A 417 -15.11 -8.22 10.27
C PHE A 417 -14.08 -9.33 10.49
N ALA A 418 -13.84 -9.73 11.75
CA ALA A 418 -12.86 -10.77 12.08
C ALA A 418 -13.20 -12.11 11.41
N GLU A 419 -14.48 -12.51 11.44
CA GLU A 419 -14.93 -13.73 10.78
C GLU A 419 -14.74 -13.68 9.25
N SER A 420 -15.09 -12.55 8.63
CA SER A 420 -14.95 -12.35 7.18
C SER A 420 -13.50 -12.38 6.74
N VAL A 421 -12.59 -11.73 7.49
CA VAL A 421 -11.15 -11.80 7.25
C VAL A 421 -10.64 -13.25 7.35
N GLY A 422 -11.05 -13.99 8.39
CA GLY A 422 -10.70 -15.40 8.56
C GLY A 422 -11.13 -16.27 7.38
N LYS A 423 -12.36 -16.07 6.87
CA LYS A 423 -12.89 -16.79 5.71
C LYS A 423 -12.10 -16.46 4.43
N VAL A 424 -11.87 -15.18 4.16
CA VAL A 424 -11.15 -14.74 2.94
C VAL A 424 -9.70 -15.23 2.96
N LEU A 425 -9.01 -15.08 4.09
CA LEU A 425 -7.62 -15.53 4.23
C LEU A 425 -7.47 -17.04 4.45
N LYS A 426 -8.58 -17.77 4.66
CA LYS A 426 -8.59 -19.19 5.05
C LYS A 426 -7.73 -19.46 6.29
N ARG A 427 -7.89 -18.61 7.31
CA ARG A 427 -7.15 -18.67 8.59
C ARG A 427 -8.11 -18.76 9.78
N PRO A 428 -7.70 -19.44 10.87
CA PRO A 428 -8.57 -19.59 12.04
C PRO A 428 -8.79 -18.24 12.73
N VAL A 429 -10.00 -18.07 13.27
CA VAL A 429 -10.39 -16.90 14.06
C VAL A 429 -10.81 -17.40 15.43
N TRP A 430 -9.90 -17.27 16.39
CA TRP A 430 -10.07 -17.88 17.71
C TRP A 430 -9.53 -17.00 18.83
N PHE A 431 -8.64 -16.05 18.51
CA PHE A 431 -8.04 -15.18 19.51
C PHE A 431 -9.05 -14.14 20.00
N HIS A 432 -8.87 -13.69 21.25
CA HIS A 432 -9.69 -12.64 21.84
C HIS A 432 -8.79 -11.60 22.48
N ILE A 433 -8.90 -10.36 22.01
CA ILE A 433 -8.14 -9.22 22.55
C ILE A 433 -9.05 -8.49 23.54
N PRO A 434 -8.82 -8.59 24.86
CA PRO A 434 -9.63 -7.89 25.84
C PRO A 434 -9.39 -6.37 25.76
N ALA A 435 -10.47 -5.59 25.88
CA ALA A 435 -10.40 -4.13 25.76
C ALA A 435 -9.65 -3.47 26.95
N ALA A 436 -9.84 -3.99 28.16
CA ALA A 436 -9.34 -3.37 29.39
C ALA A 436 -7.82 -3.08 29.39
N PRO A 437 -6.91 -4.05 29.11
CA PRO A 437 -5.48 -3.77 29.11
C PRO A 437 -5.09 -2.78 28.01
N VAL A 438 -5.74 -2.83 26.84
CA VAL A 438 -5.43 -1.90 25.75
C VAL A 438 -5.92 -0.49 26.06
N ARG A 439 -7.11 -0.34 26.66
CA ARG A 439 -7.62 0.95 27.14
C ARG A 439 -6.70 1.58 28.19
N ALA A 440 -6.16 0.79 29.12
CA ALA A 440 -5.20 1.29 30.11
C ALA A 440 -3.91 1.83 29.46
N LEU A 441 -3.35 1.10 28.49
CA LEU A 441 -2.12 1.47 27.80
C LEU A 441 -2.31 2.63 26.82
N ALA A 442 -3.36 2.57 25.98
CA ALA A 442 -3.57 3.50 24.87
C ALA A 442 -4.43 4.73 25.23
N GLY A 443 -5.12 4.73 26.38
CA GLY A 443 -6.03 5.81 26.77
C GLY A 443 -7.16 5.99 25.75
N GLU A 444 -7.52 7.25 25.45
CA GLU A 444 -8.55 7.58 24.45
C GLU A 444 -8.27 7.01 23.05
N MET A 445 -7.01 6.78 22.67
CA MET A 445 -6.68 6.20 21.37
C MET A 445 -7.24 4.77 21.21
N ALA A 446 -7.49 4.06 22.32
CA ALA A 446 -8.11 2.73 22.28
C ALA A 446 -9.47 2.74 21.57
N GLN A 447 -10.16 3.89 21.53
CA GLN A 447 -11.43 4.03 20.85
C GLN A 447 -11.35 3.74 19.34
N LEU A 448 -10.17 3.89 18.72
CA LEU A 448 -9.98 3.53 17.31
C LEU A 448 -10.13 2.02 17.04
N PHE A 449 -10.04 1.18 18.08
CA PHE A 449 -10.05 -0.28 17.95
C PHE A 449 -11.24 -0.94 18.66
N PHE A 450 -11.66 -0.37 19.79
CA PHE A 450 -12.67 -0.98 20.68
C PHE A 450 -14.01 -0.26 20.70
N ASP A 451 -14.10 0.89 20.03
CA ASP A 451 -15.35 1.66 19.90
C ASP A 451 -15.67 1.85 18.41
N GLY A 452 -16.88 2.32 18.14
CA GLY A 452 -17.34 2.48 16.77
C GLY A 452 -18.63 3.29 16.69
N GLN A 453 -19.11 3.44 15.47
CA GLN A 453 -20.32 4.18 15.16
C GLN A 453 -20.92 3.61 13.88
N ARG A 454 -22.25 3.50 13.83
CA ARG A 454 -22.97 3.02 12.65
C ARG A 454 -23.36 4.22 11.78
N VAL A 455 -22.49 4.54 10.84
CA VAL A 455 -22.67 5.68 9.94
C VAL A 455 -23.25 5.20 8.62
N LEU A 456 -24.21 5.95 8.09
CA LEU A 456 -24.88 5.68 6.82
C LEU A 456 -24.45 6.70 5.76
N PRO A 457 -24.22 6.29 4.50
CA PRO A 457 -23.88 7.19 3.40
C PRO A 457 -25.15 7.76 2.72
N SER A 458 -26.12 8.24 3.51
CA SER A 458 -27.48 8.56 3.05
C SER A 458 -27.46 9.53 1.88
N ARG A 459 -26.72 10.65 1.98
CA ARG A 459 -26.67 11.66 0.90
C ARG A 459 -25.99 11.16 -0.38
N LEU A 460 -25.03 10.24 -0.29
CA LEU A 460 -24.41 9.64 -1.49
C LEU A 460 -25.38 8.70 -2.20
N VAL A 461 -26.12 7.90 -1.43
CA VAL A 461 -27.14 6.99 -1.97
C VAL A 461 -28.30 7.78 -2.59
N GLU A 462 -28.76 8.83 -1.93
CA GLU A 462 -29.78 9.76 -2.46
C GLU A 462 -29.31 10.47 -3.74
N ALA A 463 -28.03 10.82 -3.82
CA ALA A 463 -27.42 11.32 -5.05
C ALA A 463 -27.25 10.23 -6.12
N GLY A 464 -27.66 8.97 -5.89
CA GLY A 464 -27.55 7.88 -6.86
C GLY A 464 -26.14 7.34 -7.04
N TYR A 465 -25.22 7.56 -6.08
CA TYR A 465 -23.89 6.97 -6.14
C TYR A 465 -23.98 5.45 -5.93
N THR A 466 -23.39 4.69 -6.84
CA THR A 466 -23.29 3.23 -6.73
C THR A 466 -21.88 2.87 -6.29
N PHE A 467 -21.77 2.25 -5.11
CA PHE A 467 -20.49 1.79 -4.58
C PHE A 467 -19.95 0.64 -5.40
N ARG A 468 -18.66 0.71 -5.75
CA ARG A 468 -17.95 -0.39 -6.41
C ARG A 468 -17.72 -1.55 -5.44
N TYR A 469 -17.51 -1.26 -4.17
CA TYR A 469 -17.34 -2.25 -3.11
C TYR A 469 -18.39 -2.04 -2.01
N PRO A 470 -19.67 -2.44 -2.24
CA PRO A 470 -20.74 -2.22 -1.27
C PRO A 470 -20.67 -3.17 -0.06
N THR A 471 -19.96 -4.29 -0.17
CA THR A 471 -19.83 -5.32 0.88
C THR A 471 -18.37 -5.57 1.27
N LEU A 472 -18.16 -5.95 2.52
CA LEU A 472 -16.86 -6.19 3.11
C LEU A 472 -16.17 -7.37 2.44
N ASP A 473 -16.90 -8.45 2.15
CA ASP A 473 -16.33 -9.63 1.48
C ASP A 473 -15.77 -9.27 0.09
N ALA A 474 -16.47 -8.42 -0.69
CA ALA A 474 -15.96 -7.94 -1.98
C ALA A 474 -14.70 -7.08 -1.80
N ALA A 475 -14.71 -6.15 -0.83
CA ALA A 475 -13.54 -5.31 -0.54
C ALA A 475 -12.34 -6.13 -0.03
N LEU A 476 -12.57 -7.10 0.84
CA LEU A 476 -11.51 -7.98 1.34
C LEU A 476 -10.95 -8.85 0.23
N ARG A 477 -11.76 -9.43 -0.65
CA ARG A 477 -11.24 -10.23 -1.77
C ARG A 477 -10.40 -9.44 -2.76
N ASP A 478 -10.66 -8.15 -2.91
CA ASP A 478 -9.81 -7.26 -3.73
C ASP A 478 -8.48 -6.92 -3.05
N LEU A 479 -8.46 -6.89 -1.72
CA LEU A 479 -7.35 -6.35 -0.93
C LEU A 479 -6.50 -7.39 -0.18
N ALA A 480 -7.00 -8.62 -0.01
CA ALA A 480 -6.45 -9.64 0.89
C ALA A 480 -5.44 -10.59 0.25
#